data_AF-A0A347WGZ8-F1
#
_entry.id   AF-A0A347WGZ8-F1
#
_cell.length_a   1.000
_cell.length_b   1.000
_cell.length_c   1.000
_cell.angle_alpha   90.00
_cell.angle_beta   90.00
_cell.angle_gamma   90.00
#
_symmetry.space_group_name_H-M   'P 1'
#
loop_
_entity.id
_entity.type
_entity.pdbx_description
1 polymer ?
#
loop_
_entity_poly.entity_id
_entity_poly.type
_entity_poly.pdbx_seq_one_letter_code
_entity_poly.pdbx_strand_id
1 'polypeptide(L)'
;MFDEGEADGGAGAAAVGGIAADRLRSIIERVERLEEERKALAGDIKDIYTEAKSAGFDVKTIRQIIRIRRLEPAAVEEHEMLLDLYRRALGM
;
A
#
# COMPACT_ATOMS: atom_id res chain seq x y z
N MET A 1 62.02 12.14 -29.61
CA MET A 1 61.92 10.71 -29.30
C MET A 1 60.86 10.59 -28.21
N PHE A 2 59.67 10.22 -28.65
CA PHE A 2 58.49 9.70 -27.94
C PHE A 2 58.11 10.28 -26.58
N ASP A 3 57.10 11.15 -26.68
CA ASP A 3 56.03 11.39 -25.73
C ASP A 3 55.31 10.07 -25.39
N GLU A 4 55.27 9.67 -24.12
CA GLU A 4 54.35 8.65 -23.62
C GLU A 4 53.63 9.22 -22.41
N GLY A 5 52.51 9.88 -22.68
CA GLY A 5 51.51 10.21 -21.68
C GLY A 5 50.96 8.95 -21.04
N GLU A 6 51.15 8.84 -19.72
CA GLU A 6 50.52 7.84 -18.90
C GLU A 6 49.03 8.18 -18.78
N ALA A 7 48.21 7.45 -19.54
CA ALA A 7 46.77 7.53 -19.46
C ALA A 7 46.30 6.92 -18.14
N ASP A 8 46.11 7.78 -17.13
CA ASP A 8 45.30 7.48 -15.94
C ASP A 8 43.83 7.30 -16.35
N GLY A 9 43.53 6.11 -16.86
CA GLY A 9 42.18 5.67 -17.19
C GLY A 9 41.74 4.59 -16.22
N GLY A 10 41.11 4.97 -15.10
CA GLY A 10 40.47 3.95 -14.26
C GLY A 10 39.90 4.31 -12.90
N ALA A 11 39.97 5.56 -12.42
CA ALA A 11 39.49 5.89 -11.06
C ALA A 11 38.02 6.36 -11.00
N GLY A 12 37.16 5.97 -11.95
CA GLY A 12 35.77 6.45 -12.05
C GLY A 12 34.66 5.43 -11.74
N ALA A 13 34.94 4.12 -11.74
CA ALA A 13 33.90 3.08 -11.68
C ALA A 13 33.77 2.36 -10.32
N ALA A 14 34.78 2.46 -9.45
CA ALA A 14 34.88 1.61 -8.26
C ALA A 14 33.99 2.04 -7.07
N ALA A 15 33.46 3.27 -7.05
CA ALA A 15 32.67 3.79 -5.93
C ALA A 15 31.13 3.66 -6.11
N VAL A 16 30.64 3.44 -7.34
CA VAL A 16 29.20 3.41 -7.65
C VAL A 16 28.64 1.98 -7.75
N GLY A 17 29.48 0.98 -8.00
CA GLY A 17 29.02 -0.32 -8.54
C GLY A 17 28.79 -1.47 -7.55
N GLY A 18 29.34 -1.43 -6.33
CA GLY A 18 29.33 -2.59 -5.42
C GLY A 18 28.36 -2.45 -4.23
N ILE A 19 28.77 -1.68 -3.23
CA ILE A 19 28.02 -1.51 -1.96
C ILE A 19 26.65 -0.86 -2.18
N ALA A 20 26.56 0.10 -3.10
CA ALA A 20 25.29 0.72 -3.46
C ALA A 20 24.36 -0.25 -4.20
N ALA A 21 24.90 -1.14 -5.03
CA ALA A 21 24.13 -2.15 -5.75
C ALA A 21 23.61 -3.25 -4.81
N ASP A 22 24.41 -3.72 -3.85
CA ASP A 22 24.00 -4.73 -2.87
C ASP A 22 22.92 -4.20 -1.92
N ARG A 23 23.07 -2.95 -1.46
CA ARG A 23 22.04 -2.29 -0.64
C ARG A 23 20.73 -2.10 -1.41
N LEU A 24 20.82 -1.70 -2.67
CA LEU A 24 19.66 -1.55 -3.54
C LEU A 24 18.97 -2.90 -3.78
N ARG A 25 19.73 -3.96 -4.08
CA ARG A 25 19.22 -5.32 -4.24
C ARG A 25 18.48 -5.79 -2.98
N SER A 26 19.08 -5.60 -1.81
CA SER A 26 18.45 -5.97 -0.53
C SER A 26 17.14 -5.22 -0.29
N ILE A 27 17.05 -3.94 -0.65
CA ILE A 27 15.81 -3.17 -0.56
C ILE A 27 14.75 -3.72 -1.51
N ILE A 28 15.11 -3.98 -2.78
CA ILE A 28 14.20 -4.52 -3.80
C ILE A 28 13.64 -5.87 -3.35
N GLU A 29 14.49 -6.82 -2.97
CA GLU A 29 14.07 -8.17 -2.55
C GLU A 29 13.13 -8.13 -1.33
N ARG A 30 13.36 -7.20 -0.40
CA ARG A 30 12.48 -7.00 0.76
C ARG A 30 11.12 -6.43 0.35
N VAL A 31 11.10 -5.48 -0.59
CA VAL A 31 9.86 -4.89 -1.10
C VAL A 31 9.07 -5.93 -1.89
N GLU A 32 9.70 -6.67 -2.79
CA GLU A 32 9.04 -7.71 -3.60
C GLU A 32 8.36 -8.77 -2.72
N ARG A 33 9.04 -9.25 -1.68
CA ARG A 33 8.44 -10.17 -0.71
C ARG A 33 7.21 -9.58 -0.03
N LEU A 34 7.28 -8.33 0.42
CA LEU A 34 6.14 -7.64 1.02
C LEU A 34 5.01 -7.42 0.00
N GLU A 35 5.31 -7.24 -1.28
CA GLU A 35 4.31 -7.16 -2.33
C GLU A 35 3.59 -8.49 -2.56
N GLU A 36 4.33 -9.60 -2.55
CA GLU A 36 3.78 -10.95 -2.64
C GLU A 36 2.88 -11.26 -1.44
N GLU A 37 3.34 -10.99 -0.22
CA GLU A 37 2.54 -11.14 1.01
C GLU A 37 1.27 -10.29 0.95
N ARG A 38 1.37 -9.02 0.53
CA ARG A 38 0.21 -8.13 0.36
C ARG A 38 -0.77 -8.68 -0.67
N LYS A 39 -0.27 -9.26 -1.78
CA LYS A 39 -1.11 -9.86 -2.82
C LYS A 39 -1.83 -11.11 -2.32
N ALA A 40 -1.14 -11.96 -1.55
CA ALA A 40 -1.75 -13.13 -0.91
C ALA A 40 -2.87 -12.71 0.05
N LEU A 41 -2.59 -11.77 0.96
CA LEU A 41 -3.59 -11.23 1.90
C LEU A 41 -4.78 -10.57 1.18
N ALA A 42 -4.53 -9.87 0.07
CA ALA A 42 -5.60 -9.30 -0.75
C ALA A 42 -6.48 -10.38 -1.40
N GLY A 43 -5.89 -11.52 -1.77
CA GLY A 43 -6.60 -12.72 -2.22
C GLY A 43 -7.50 -13.27 -1.12
N ASP A 44 -6.96 -13.51 0.06
CA ASP A 44 -7.72 -14.05 1.20
C ASP A 44 -8.92 -13.14 1.57
N ILE A 45 -8.70 -11.81 1.58
CA ILE A 45 -9.77 -10.83 1.83
C ILE A 45 -10.86 -10.92 0.75
N LYS A 46 -10.48 -11.12 -0.52
CA LYS A 46 -11.44 -11.25 -1.62
C LYS A 46 -12.27 -12.52 -1.49
N ASP A 47 -11.66 -13.62 -1.05
CA ASP A 47 -12.35 -14.89 -0.87
C ASP A 47 -13.37 -14.79 0.28
N ILE A 48 -13.02 -14.13 1.38
CA ILE A 48 -13.96 -13.82 2.48
C ILE A 48 -15.15 -12.99 1.98
N TYR A 49 -14.92 -11.96 1.16
CA TYR A 49 -16.03 -11.19 0.57
C TYR A 49 -16.89 -12.03 -0.38
N THR A 50 -16.31 -13.01 -1.06
CA THR A 50 -17.03 -13.92 -1.96
C THR A 50 -17.87 -14.91 -1.17
N GLU A 51 -17.36 -15.41 -0.05
CA GLU A 51 -18.10 -16.22 0.92
C GLU A 51 -19.28 -15.44 1.49
N ALA A 52 -19.05 -14.20 1.97
CA ALA A 52 -20.10 -13.34 2.48
C ALA A 52 -21.21 -13.09 1.44
N LYS A 53 -20.83 -12.88 0.17
CA LYS A 53 -21.80 -12.76 -0.92
C LYS A 53 -22.61 -14.03 -1.12
N SER A 54 -21.95 -15.19 -1.09
CA SER A 54 -22.61 -16.50 -1.25
C SER A 54 -23.55 -16.82 -0.08
N ALA A 55 -23.24 -16.34 1.12
CA ALA A 55 -24.08 -16.40 2.30
C ALA A 55 -25.25 -15.39 2.28
N GLY A 56 -25.35 -14.53 1.26
CA GLY A 56 -26.46 -13.60 1.08
C GLY A 56 -26.24 -12.19 1.66
N PHE A 57 -25.03 -11.87 2.13
CA PHE A 57 -24.72 -10.52 2.62
C PHE A 57 -24.37 -9.54 1.51
N ASP A 58 -24.75 -8.27 1.67
CA ASP A 58 -24.29 -7.21 0.78
C ASP A 58 -22.85 -6.78 1.11
N VAL A 59 -21.94 -7.09 0.19
CA VAL A 59 -20.51 -6.81 0.32
C VAL A 59 -20.22 -5.31 0.39
N LYS A 60 -21.03 -4.44 -0.23
CA LYS A 60 -20.80 -2.99 -0.19
C LYS A 60 -21.06 -2.45 1.22
N THR A 61 -22.16 -2.87 1.85
CA THR A 61 -22.49 -2.53 3.23
C THR A 61 -21.44 -3.07 4.20
N ILE A 62 -20.94 -4.31 4.03
CA ILE A 62 -19.84 -4.82 4.87
C ILE A 62 -18.61 -3.92 4.79
N ARG A 63 -18.19 -3.52 3.58
CA ARG A 63 -17.04 -2.61 3.42
C ARG A 63 -17.26 -1.26 4.10
N GLN A 64 -18.47 -0.72 4.02
CA GLN A 64 -18.84 0.51 4.71
C GLN A 64 -18.73 0.33 6.24
N ILE A 65 -19.26 -0.77 6.79
CA ILE A 65 -19.16 -1.10 8.22
C ILE A 65 -17.69 -1.19 8.64
N ILE A 66 -16.84 -1.89 7.88
CA ILE A 66 -15.40 -1.99 8.18
C ILE A 66 -14.75 -0.61 8.20
N ARG A 67 -15.11 0.29 7.27
CA ARG A 67 -14.58 1.66 7.23
C ARG A 67 -15.01 2.46 8.47
N ILE A 68 -16.28 2.37 8.85
CA ILE A 68 -16.82 3.04 10.05
C ILE A 68 -16.11 2.52 11.31
N ARG A 69 -15.90 1.20 11.41
CA ARG A 69 -15.21 0.56 12.56
C ARG A 69 -13.74 0.96 12.72
N ARG A 70 -13.13 1.62 11.72
CA ARG A 70 -11.75 2.14 11.80
C ARG A 70 -11.70 3.58 12.32
N LEU A 71 -12.84 4.25 12.46
CA LEU A 71 -12.92 5.61 12.98
C LEU A 71 -13.08 5.59 14.50
N GLU A 72 -12.68 6.67 15.15
CA GLU A 72 -12.93 6.87 16.58
C GLU A 72 -14.43 6.97 16.87
N PRO A 73 -14.95 6.38 17.96
CA PRO A 73 -16.38 6.36 18.26
C PRO A 73 -17.04 7.75 18.24
N ALA A 74 -16.38 8.77 18.79
CA ALA A 74 -16.88 10.14 18.82
C ALA A 74 -17.01 10.75 17.41
N ALA A 75 -16.08 10.44 16.50
CA ALA A 75 -16.13 10.93 15.12
C ALA A 75 -17.27 10.25 14.33
N VAL A 76 -17.57 8.99 14.64
CA VAL A 76 -18.72 8.27 14.06
C VAL A 76 -20.02 8.92 14.53
N GLU A 77 -20.15 9.17 15.84
CA GLU A 77 -21.34 9.78 16.42
C GLU A 77 -21.60 11.18 15.87
N GLU A 78 -20.58 12.04 15.80
CA GLU A 78 -20.68 13.38 15.20
C GLU A 78 -21.15 13.31 13.74
N HIS A 79 -20.57 12.42 12.94
CA HIS A 79 -20.96 12.26 11.54
C HIS A 79 -22.40 11.76 11.40
N GLU A 80 -22.83 10.80 12.21
CA GLU A 80 -24.23 10.30 12.21
C GLU A 80 -25.22 11.40 12.59
N MET A 81 -24.91 12.23 13.59
CA MET A 81 -25.75 13.37 13.95
C MET A 81 -25.89 14.38 12.79
N LEU A 82 -24.78 14.72 12.13
CA LEU A 82 -24.81 15.63 10.98
C LEU A 82 -25.58 15.05 9.81
N LEU A 83 -25.40 13.75 9.52
CA LEU A 83 -26.10 13.05 8.46
C LEU A 83 -27.62 13.06 8.69
N ASP A 84 -28.04 12.77 9.91
CA ASP A 84 -29.45 12.79 10.32
C ASP A 84 -30.04 14.21 10.22
N LEU A 85 -29.32 15.25 10.68
CA LEU A 85 -29.72 16.64 10.51
C LEU A 85 -29.93 17.00 9.03
N TYR A 86 -28.99 16.62 8.16
CA TYR A 86 -29.08 16.91 6.73
C TYR A 86 -30.20 16.13 6.03
N ARG A 87 -30.44 14.87 6.42
CA ARG A 87 -31.59 14.09 5.91
C ARG A 87 -32.92 14.76 6.24
N ARG A 88 -33.10 15.17 7.50
CA ARG A 88 -34.30 15.91 7.93
C ARG A 88 -34.49 17.20 7.17
N ALA A 89 -33.42 17.97 6.97
CA ALA A 89 -33.48 19.22 6.20
C ALA A 89 -33.88 19.00 4.72
N LEU A 90 -33.52 17.84 4.16
CA LEU A 90 -33.88 17.43 2.80
C LEU A 90 -35.22 16.67 2.70
N GLY A 91 -35.87 16.38 3.84
CA GLY A 91 -37.12 15.61 3.88
C GLY A 91 -36.96 14.12 3.55
N MET A 92 -35.77 13.55 3.78
CA MET A 92 -35.46 12.12 3.62
C MET A 92 -35.60 11.34 4.93
#